data_AF-A0A164JIR1-F1
#
_entry.id   AF-A0A164JIR1-F1
#
_cell.length_a   1.000
_cell.length_b   1.000
_cell.length_c   1.000
_cell.angle_alpha   90.00
_cell.angle_beta   90.00
_cell.angle_gamma   90.00
#
_symmetry.space_group_name_H-M   'P 1'
#
loop_
_entity.id
_entity.type
_entity.pdbx_description
1 polymer ?
#
loop_
_entity_poly.entity_id
_entity_poly.type
_entity_poly.pdbx_seq_one_letter_code
_entity_poly.pdbx_strand_id
1 'polypeptide(L)'
;MARGLQANGTYTPHRTTMYVRTASTRLTTVYQPLGKILHLDTGRTEIRRLMLRNARACLVFAGGDFGDADGDGTAEEVALAHHLAIPLIPIAASGGTAEHTWHHIRNELAGTPLAADFDNLCSPDPTIVIDAAVRLLARYLDLPH
;
A
#
# COMPACT_ATOMS: atom_id res chain seq x y z
N MET A 1 -10.21 -6.05 8.24
CA MET A 1 -9.18 -6.91 7.63
C MET A 1 -8.81 -8.12 8.50
N ALA A 2 -8.16 -7.94 9.66
CA ALA A 2 -7.66 -9.05 10.50
C ALA A 2 -8.72 -10.11 10.90
N ARG A 3 -9.92 -9.68 11.34
CA ARG A 3 -11.02 -10.61 11.68
C ARG A 3 -11.50 -11.46 10.49
N GLY A 4 -11.52 -10.88 9.29
CA GLY A 4 -11.92 -11.61 8.06
C GLY A 4 -10.89 -12.65 7.65
N LEU A 5 -9.60 -12.31 7.74
CA LEU A 5 -8.52 -13.27 7.52
C LEU A 5 -8.52 -14.39 8.57
N GLN A 6 -8.85 -14.06 9.82
CA GLN A 6 -8.92 -15.05 10.89
C GLN A 6 -10.10 -15.99 10.71
N ALA A 7 -11.27 -15.47 10.34
CA ALA A 7 -12.44 -16.29 10.04
C ALA A 7 -12.17 -17.27 8.87
N ASN A 8 -11.33 -16.88 7.92
CA ASN A 8 -10.93 -17.70 6.78
C ASN A 8 -9.69 -18.58 7.05
N GLY A 9 -9.17 -18.63 8.29
CA GLY A 9 -8.01 -19.45 8.65
C GLY A 9 -6.68 -19.01 8.03
N THR A 10 -6.62 -17.86 7.35
CA THR A 10 -5.44 -17.37 6.64
C THR A 10 -4.67 -16.29 7.39
N TYR A 11 -5.14 -15.90 8.57
CA TYR A 11 -4.47 -14.90 9.39
C TYR A 11 -3.19 -15.45 10.02
N THR A 12 -2.03 -14.94 9.58
CA THR A 12 -0.73 -15.24 10.18
C THR A 12 -0.12 -13.94 10.74
N PRO A 13 -0.21 -13.67 12.05
CA PRO A 13 0.21 -12.38 12.63
C PRO A 13 1.70 -12.09 12.44
N HIS A 14 2.55 -13.11 12.32
CA HIS A 14 3.99 -12.93 12.05
C HIS A 14 4.29 -12.31 10.68
N ARG A 15 3.31 -12.25 9.77
CA ARG A 15 3.47 -11.67 8.43
C ARG A 15 3.17 -10.17 8.39
N THR A 16 2.68 -9.59 9.48
CA THR A 16 2.31 -8.17 9.55
C THR A 16 3.25 -7.44 10.51
N THR A 17 3.87 -6.36 10.03
CA THR A 17 4.62 -5.43 10.87
C THR A 17 4.00 -4.04 10.77
N MET A 18 3.66 -3.45 11.91
CA MET A 18 3.14 -2.09 12.02
C MET A 18 4.24 -1.19 12.59
N TYR A 19 4.46 -0.03 11.96
CA TYR A 19 5.41 0.97 12.43
C TYR A 19 4.65 2.12 13.08
N VAL A 20 4.96 2.41 14.35
CA VAL A 20 4.26 3.43 15.14
C VAL A 20 5.29 4.37 15.75
N ARG A 21 5.04 5.68 15.71
CA ARG A 21 5.88 6.66 16.41
C ARG A 21 5.65 6.55 17.92
N THR A 22 6.70 6.53 18.72
CA THR A 22 6.60 6.42 20.19
C THR A 22 5.76 7.55 20.80
N ALA A 23 5.87 8.78 20.26
CA ALA A 23 5.07 9.94 20.67
C ALA A 23 3.61 9.94 20.14
N SER A 24 3.21 8.95 19.33
CA SER A 24 1.82 8.80 18.87
C SER A 24 1.00 8.08 19.94
N THR A 25 0.72 8.77 21.04
CA THR A 25 -0.14 8.26 22.12
C THR A 25 -1.61 8.41 21.75
N ARG A 26 -2.10 7.58 20.83
CA ARG A 26 -3.49 7.10 20.90
C ARG A 26 -3.42 5.68 21.41
N LEU A 27 -3.46 5.52 22.73
CA LEU A 27 -3.58 4.23 23.40
C LEU A 27 -4.99 3.68 23.14
N THR A 28 -5.21 3.06 21.99
CA THR A 28 -6.38 2.23 21.77
C THR A 28 -6.11 0.84 22.32
N THR A 29 -7.05 0.29 23.08
CA THR A 29 -7.00 -1.09 23.56
C THR A 29 -6.74 -2.04 22.39
N VAL A 30 -5.61 -2.74 22.41
CA VAL A 30 -5.27 -3.74 21.40
C VAL A 30 -6.11 -4.99 21.69
N TYR A 31 -7.29 -5.07 21.07
CA TYR A 31 -8.22 -6.21 21.26
C TYR A 31 -7.69 -7.53 20.66
N GLN A 32 -6.66 -7.49 19.82
CA GLN A 32 -6.02 -8.66 19.22
C GLN A 32 -4.61 -8.33 18.70
N PRO A 33 -3.63 -9.26 18.77
CA PRO A 33 -2.31 -9.02 18.18
C PRO A 33 -2.43 -8.90 16.66
N LEU A 34 -2.26 -7.67 16.15
CA LEU A 34 -2.27 -7.34 14.71
C LEU A 34 -0.96 -7.70 13.98
N GLY A 35 0.01 -8.27 14.70
CA GLY A 35 1.34 -8.61 14.23
C GLY A 35 2.43 -7.98 15.09
N LYS A 36 3.62 -7.81 14.51
CA LYS A 36 4.74 -7.15 15.18
C LYS A 36 4.54 -5.63 15.15
N ILE A 37 4.56 -4.97 16.31
CA ILE A 37 4.51 -3.50 16.39
C ILE A 37 5.92 -2.99 16.70
N LEU A 38 6.45 -2.12 15.84
CA LEU A 38 7.73 -1.46 16.03
C LEU A 38 7.49 0.00 16.45
N HIS A 39 7.84 0.32 17.69
CA HIS A 39 7.84 1.68 18.20
C HIS A 39 9.16 2.35 17.85
N LEU A 40 9.10 3.42 17.07
CA LEU A 40 10.27 4.16 16.61
C LEU A 40 10.26 5.57 17.19
N ASP A 41 11.39 5.96 17.79
CA ASP A 41 11.63 7.33 18.26
C ASP A 41 12.33 8.14 17.16
N THR A 42 11.61 8.36 16.06
CA THR A 42 12.10 9.13 14.92
C THR A 42 10.97 9.89 14.22
N GLY A 43 11.34 10.77 13.30
CA GLY A 43 10.42 11.59 12.51
C GLY A 43 9.57 10.75 11.54
N ARG A 44 8.42 11.30 11.15
CA ARG A 44 7.44 10.66 10.25
C ARG A 44 8.07 10.17 8.94
N THR A 45 8.83 11.03 8.27
CA THR A 45 9.51 10.71 7.01
C THR A 45 10.50 9.56 7.17
N GLU A 46 11.20 9.49 8.30
CA GLU A 46 12.18 8.43 8.55
C GLU A 46 11.50 7.09 8.84
N ILE A 47 10.37 7.10 9.57
CA ILE A 47 9.53 5.90 9.72
C ILE A 47 9.06 5.38 8.35
N ARG A 48 8.58 6.28 7.48
CA ARG A 48 8.14 5.91 6.11
C ARG A 48 9.28 5.32 5.30
N ARG A 49 10.47 5.92 5.34
CA ARG A 49 11.67 5.38 4.66
C ARG A 49 12.04 4.00 5.19
N LEU A 50 12.02 3.79 6.50
CA LEU A 50 12.31 2.49 7.12
C LEU A 50 11.29 1.43 6.69
N MET A 51 10.00 1.79 6.68
CA MET A 51 8.93 0.91 6.20
C MET A 51 9.16 0.52 4.74
N LEU A 52 9.36 1.51 3.87
CA LEU A 52 9.52 1.30 2.43
C LEU A 52 10.81 0.54 2.09
N ARG A 53 11.91 0.75 2.82
CA ARG A 53 13.15 -0.04 2.64
C ARG A 53 12.96 -1.54 2.85
N ASN A 54 11.93 -1.95 3.61
CA ASN A 54 11.60 -3.35 3.83
C ASN A 54 10.50 -3.86 2.88
N ALA A 55 10.01 -3.03 1.96
CA ALA A 55 9.00 -3.40 0.98
C ALA A 55 9.63 -3.80 -0.35
N ARG A 56 9.02 -4.77 -1.03
CA ARG A 56 9.38 -5.18 -2.40
C ARG A 56 8.37 -4.70 -3.45
N ALA A 57 7.18 -4.29 -3.01
CA ALA A 57 6.13 -3.68 -3.81
C ALA A 57 5.21 -2.87 -2.87
N CYS A 58 4.54 -1.86 -3.41
CA CYS A 58 3.63 -1.00 -2.68
C CYS A 58 2.25 -1.00 -3.33
N LEU A 59 1.24 -1.41 -2.56
CA LEU A 59 -0.16 -1.33 -2.94
C LEU A 59 -0.73 -0.02 -2.39
N VAL A 60 -1.29 0.83 -3.26
CA VAL A 60 -1.75 2.17 -2.90
C VAL A 60 -3.27 2.24 -3.00
N PHE A 61 -3.93 2.70 -1.94
CA PHE A 61 -5.37 2.89 -1.88
C PHE A 61 -5.69 4.32 -1.49
N ALA A 62 -6.67 4.90 -2.16
CA ALA A 62 -7.20 6.23 -1.91
C ALA A 62 -6.07 7.25 -1.75
N GLY A 63 -6.10 7.99 -0.64
CA GLY A 63 -5.18 9.07 -0.36
C GLY A 63 -5.87 10.41 -0.57
N GLY A 64 -5.41 11.40 0.15
CA GLY A 64 -6.05 12.69 0.23
C GLY A 64 -5.62 13.43 1.48
N ASP A 65 -5.84 14.74 1.46
CA ASP A 65 -5.59 15.59 2.60
C ASP A 65 -6.79 15.52 3.55
N PHE A 66 -6.61 14.89 4.72
CA PHE A 66 -7.64 14.82 5.75
C PHE A 66 -7.65 16.07 6.66
N GLY A 67 -7.01 17.16 6.25
CA GLY A 67 -6.94 18.40 7.01
C GLY A 67 -6.04 18.31 8.24
N ASP A 68 -5.20 17.28 8.33
CA ASP A 68 -4.08 17.29 9.25
C ASP A 68 -3.08 18.34 8.74
N ALA A 69 -2.51 19.13 9.65
CA ALA A 69 -1.59 20.23 9.33
C ALA A 69 -0.36 19.82 8.50
N ASP A 70 -0.14 18.52 8.33
CA ASP A 70 1.02 17.91 7.74
C ASP A 70 0.79 17.29 6.33
N GLY A 71 -0.33 17.62 5.66
CA GLY A 71 -0.60 17.31 4.24
C GLY A 71 -0.90 15.84 3.89
N ASP A 72 -0.95 15.51 2.59
CA ASP A 72 -1.25 14.16 2.08
C ASP A 72 -0.08 13.19 2.30
N GLY A 73 -0.17 12.42 3.39
CA GLY A 73 0.81 11.40 3.73
C GLY A 73 0.97 10.27 2.70
N THR A 74 -0.07 9.97 1.93
CA THR A 74 -0.02 8.93 0.88
C THR A 74 0.81 9.41 -0.30
N ALA A 75 0.65 10.68 -0.68
CA ALA A 75 1.45 11.28 -1.75
C ALA A 75 2.95 11.29 -1.41
N GLU A 76 3.31 11.58 -0.15
CA GLU A 76 4.69 11.47 0.32
C GLU A 76 5.24 10.03 0.25
N GLU A 77 4.44 9.03 0.63
CA GLU A 77 4.83 7.62 0.56
C GLU A 77 5.02 7.14 -0.88
N VAL A 78 4.14 7.55 -1.79
CA VAL A 78 4.27 7.29 -3.23
C VAL A 78 5.54 7.91 -3.80
N ALA A 79 5.83 9.18 -3.49
CA ALA A 79 7.04 9.85 -3.95
C ALA A 79 8.31 9.16 -3.43
N LEU A 80 8.32 8.77 -2.15
CA LEU A 80 9.42 8.00 -1.56
C LEU A 80 9.58 6.62 -2.21
N ALA A 81 8.49 5.90 -2.46
CA ALA A 81 8.54 4.61 -3.12
C ALA A 81 9.11 4.71 -4.54
N HIS A 82 8.69 5.73 -5.29
CA HIS A 82 9.24 6.04 -6.61
C HIS A 82 10.74 6.32 -6.56
N HIS A 83 11.21 7.15 -5.62
CA HIS A 83 12.64 7.41 -5.43
C HIS A 83 13.45 6.16 -5.04
N LEU A 84 12.84 5.20 -4.37
CA LEU A 84 13.46 3.94 -3.99
C LEU A 84 13.30 2.84 -5.05
N ALA A 85 12.75 3.17 -6.23
CA ALA A 85 12.43 2.23 -7.30
C ALA A 85 11.59 1.03 -6.82
N ILE A 86 10.70 1.26 -5.85
CA ILE A 86 9.76 0.24 -5.37
C ILE A 86 8.56 0.23 -6.31
N PRO A 87 8.18 -0.92 -6.90
CA PRO A 87 7.01 -1.03 -7.75
C PRO A 87 5.74 -0.56 -7.05
N LEU A 88 4.99 0.31 -7.72
CA LEU A 88 3.71 0.83 -7.24
C LEU A 88 2.55 0.14 -7.96
N ILE A 89 1.54 -0.27 -7.19
CA ILE A 89 0.28 -0.84 -7.67
C ILE A 89 -0.84 0.06 -7.16
N PRO A 90 -1.22 1.09 -7.91
CA PRO A 90 -2.25 2.03 -7.49
C PRO A 90 -3.65 1.50 -7.81
N ILE A 91 -4.47 1.29 -6.78
CA ILE A 91 -5.87 0.92 -6.93
C ILE A 91 -6.69 2.16 -7.30
N ALA A 92 -6.68 2.52 -8.57
CA ALA A 92 -7.31 3.75 -9.07
C ALA A 92 -8.79 3.86 -8.73
N ALA A 93 -9.53 2.74 -8.72
CA ALA A 93 -10.94 2.69 -8.33
C ALA A 93 -11.22 3.22 -6.90
N SER A 94 -10.18 3.37 -6.07
CA SER A 94 -10.31 3.96 -4.72
C SER A 94 -10.13 5.49 -4.66
N GLY A 95 -9.85 6.14 -5.80
CA GLY A 95 -9.74 7.59 -5.94
C GLY A 95 -8.45 8.20 -5.37
N GLY A 96 -8.39 9.54 -5.33
CA GLY A 96 -7.37 10.29 -4.60
C GLY A 96 -5.95 10.12 -5.16
N THR A 97 -4.97 10.00 -4.26
CA THR A 97 -3.56 9.82 -4.67
C THR A 97 -3.32 8.53 -5.45
N ALA A 98 -4.07 7.46 -5.17
CA ALA A 98 -4.00 6.23 -5.96
C ALA A 98 -4.41 6.47 -7.41
N GLU A 99 -5.52 7.18 -7.66
CA GLU A 99 -5.97 7.53 -9.01
C GLU A 99 -4.96 8.42 -9.75
N HIS A 100 -4.43 9.46 -9.10
CA HIS A 100 -3.39 10.31 -9.68
C HIS A 100 -2.13 9.53 -10.05
N THR A 101 -1.68 8.64 -9.15
CA THR A 101 -0.52 7.77 -9.38
C THR A 101 -0.76 6.82 -10.54
N TRP A 102 -1.97 6.26 -10.64
CA TRP A 102 -2.36 5.41 -11.74
C TRP A 102 -2.30 6.13 -13.09
N HIS A 103 -2.86 7.34 -13.20
CA HIS A 103 -2.81 8.12 -14.44
C HIS A 103 -1.37 8.38 -14.89
N HIS A 104 -0.47 8.68 -13.95
CA HIS A 104 0.93 8.92 -14.25
C HIS A 104 1.61 7.65 -14.81
N ILE A 105 1.52 6.53 -14.09
CA ILE A 105 2.18 5.27 -14.49
C ILE A 105 1.55 4.68 -15.76
N ARG A 106 0.21 4.75 -15.89
CA ARG A 106 -0.50 4.12 -17.01
C ARG A 106 -0.08 4.70 -18.36
N ASN A 107 0.25 5.99 -18.42
CA ASN A 107 0.75 6.63 -19.63
C ASN A 107 2.12 6.08 -20.05
N GLU A 108 3.00 5.82 -19.08
CA GLU A 108 4.33 5.25 -19.33
C GLU A 108 4.26 3.78 -19.78
N LEU A 109 3.23 3.06 -19.33
CA LEU A 109 3.01 1.66 -19.68
C LEU A 109 2.31 1.44 -21.02
N ALA A 110 1.96 2.51 -21.75
CA ALA A 110 1.25 2.38 -23.02
C ALA A 110 2.03 1.48 -24.02
N GLY A 111 1.34 0.46 -24.55
CA GLY A 111 1.94 -0.52 -25.48
C GLY A 111 2.71 -1.66 -24.80
N THR A 112 2.80 -1.68 -23.47
CA THR A 112 3.40 -2.80 -22.73
C THR A 112 2.36 -3.85 -22.35
N PRO A 113 2.76 -5.12 -22.11
CA PRO A 113 1.86 -6.16 -21.59
C PRO A 113 1.28 -5.85 -20.20
N LEU A 114 1.91 -4.93 -19.46
CA LEU A 114 1.45 -4.48 -18.13
C LEU A 114 0.24 -3.54 -18.22
N ALA A 115 0.02 -2.88 -19.37
CA ALA A 115 -1.04 -1.91 -19.54
C ALA A 115 -2.43 -2.46 -19.19
N ALA A 116 -2.73 -3.68 -19.65
CA ALA A 116 -4.02 -4.32 -19.41
C ALA A 116 -4.28 -4.62 -17.92
N ASP A 117 -3.26 -5.09 -17.19
CA ASP A 117 -3.40 -5.31 -15.75
C ASP A 117 -3.56 -3.96 -15.01
N PHE A 118 -2.86 -2.91 -15.44
CA PHE A 118 -3.07 -1.57 -14.88
C PHE A 118 -4.46 -1.01 -15.19
N ASP A 119 -4.98 -1.18 -16.41
CA ASP A 119 -6.34 -0.74 -16.77
C ASP A 119 -7.41 -1.35 -15.85
N ASN A 120 -7.22 -2.62 -15.50
CA ASN A 120 -8.12 -3.32 -14.57
C ASN A 120 -8.11 -2.77 -13.13
N LEU A 121 -7.07 -2.04 -12.71
CA LEU A 121 -7.02 -1.40 -11.38
C LEU A 121 -8.01 -0.21 -11.24
N CYS A 122 -8.52 0.30 -12.37
CA CYS A 122 -9.55 1.34 -12.42
C CYS A 122 -10.97 0.76 -12.60
N SER A 123 -11.12 -0.57 -12.64
CA SER A 123 -12.43 -1.20 -12.82
C SER A 123 -13.37 -0.90 -11.66
N PRO A 124 -14.68 -0.65 -11.91
CA PRO A 124 -15.67 -0.55 -10.84
C PRO A 124 -15.99 -1.90 -10.20
N ASP A 125 -15.60 -3.03 -10.81
CA ASP A 125 -15.77 -4.37 -10.25
C ASP A 125 -14.57 -4.72 -9.32
N PRO A 126 -14.79 -4.86 -8.00
CA PRO A 126 -13.73 -5.20 -7.05
C PRO A 126 -13.02 -6.52 -7.37
N THR A 127 -13.70 -7.47 -8.00
CA THR A 127 -13.12 -8.77 -8.36
C THR A 127 -12.02 -8.59 -9.40
N ILE A 128 -12.29 -7.80 -10.44
CA ILE A 128 -11.34 -7.47 -11.51
C ILE A 128 -10.13 -6.73 -10.93
N VAL A 129 -10.38 -5.76 -10.03
CA VAL A 129 -9.31 -4.98 -9.37
C VAL A 129 -8.42 -5.89 -8.52
N ILE A 130 -9.00 -6.77 -7.71
CA ILE A 130 -8.27 -7.70 -6.85
C ILE A 130 -7.42 -8.65 -7.70
N ASP A 131 -8.00 -9.25 -8.73
CA ASP A 131 -7.29 -10.20 -9.59
C ASP A 131 -6.11 -9.54 -10.31
N ALA A 132 -6.30 -8.32 -10.82
CA ALA A 132 -5.23 -7.54 -11.44
C ALA A 132 -4.13 -7.17 -10.44
N ALA A 133 -4.48 -6.72 -9.23
CA ALA A 133 -3.52 -6.41 -8.18
C ALA A 133 -2.71 -7.64 -7.76
N VAL A 134 -3.36 -8.81 -7.66
CA VAL A 134 -2.68 -10.08 -7.34
C VAL A 134 -1.71 -10.47 -8.45
N ARG A 135 -2.09 -10.38 -9.73
CA ARG A 135 -1.19 -10.68 -10.86
C ARG A 135 0.03 -9.75 -10.87
N LEU A 136 -0.17 -8.46 -10.64
CA LEU A 136 0.92 -7.48 -10.56
C LEU A 136 1.84 -7.74 -9.36
N LEU A 137 1.27 -8.02 -8.18
CA LEU A 137 2.04 -8.41 -7.00
C LEU A 137 2.86 -9.68 -7.27
N ALA A 138 2.24 -10.72 -7.84
CA ALA A 138 2.93 -11.96 -8.16
C ALA A 138 4.10 -11.71 -9.12
N ARG A 139 3.89 -10.89 -10.16
CA ARG A 139 4.94 -10.52 -11.11
C ARG A 139 6.09 -9.75 -10.46
N TYR A 140 5.82 -8.72 -9.65
CA TYR A 140 6.88 -7.93 -9.00
C TYR A 140 7.63 -8.68 -7.90
N LEU A 141 7.01 -9.72 -7.33
CA LEU A 141 7.61 -10.54 -6.29
C LEU A 141 8.25 -11.84 -6.82
N ASP A 142 8.22 -12.06 -8.14
CA ASP A 142 8.63 -13.30 -8.82
C ASP A 142 7.95 -14.55 -8.25
N LEU A 143 6.67 -14.43 -7.92
CA LEU A 143 5.85 -15.54 -7.44
C LEU A 143 5.22 -16.30 -8.62
N PRO A 144 5.04 -17.62 -8.51
CA PRO A 144 4.28 -18.39 -9.49
C PRO A 144 2.85 -17.84 -9.57
N HIS A 145 2.36 -17.66 -10.79
CA HIS A 145 1.06 -17.07 -11.13
C HIS A 145 0.27 -17.99 -12.05
#